data_AF-A0A2D5ZFD5-F1
#
_entry.id   AF-A0A2D5ZFD5-F1
#
_cell.length_a   1.000
_cell.length_b   1.000
_cell.length_c   1.000
_cell.angle_alpha   90.00
_cell.angle_beta   90.00
_cell.angle_gamma   90.00
#
_symmetry.space_group_name_H-M   'P 1'
#
loop_
_entity.id
_entity.type
_entity.pdbx_description
1 polymer ?
#
loop_
_entity_poly.entity_id
_entity_poly.type
_entity_poly.pdbx_seq_one_letter_code
_entity_poly.pdbx_strand_id
1 'polypeptide(L)'
;RHTIAKTYRLLGELPARTLGCTGITPFPGTELWIDAVRASWVRSLDWSRYGGNDAVMQTDNLSLEDIRFAANMLHEYFLLTRPESKATESDLNAHRDRMRRWVEDGTLTSV
;
A
#
# COMPACT_ATOMS: atom_id res chain seq x y z
N ARG A 1 6.48 6.58 3.27
CA ARG A 1 7.09 5.54 2.40
C ARG A 1 7.94 4.54 3.18
N HIS A 2 8.96 4.98 3.93
CA HIS A 2 9.84 4.09 4.73
C HIS A 2 9.12 3.11 5.68
N THR A 3 8.04 3.54 6.35
CA THR A 3 7.26 2.66 7.24
C THR A 3 6.55 1.55 6.47
N ILE A 4 5.97 1.86 5.31
CA ILE A 4 5.36 0.88 4.40
C ILE A 4 6.42 -0.13 3.91
N ALA A 5 7.65 0.32 3.64
CA ALA A 5 8.76 -0.57 3.28
C ALA A 5 9.14 -1.56 4.40
N LYS A 6 8.94 -1.20 5.67
CA LYS A 6 9.10 -2.13 6.78
C LYS A 6 8.00 -3.19 6.78
N THR A 7 6.73 -2.79 6.56
CA THR A 7 5.62 -3.73 6.40
C THR A 7 5.87 -4.68 5.23
N TYR A 8 6.33 -4.16 4.09
CA TYR A 8 6.71 -4.95 2.93
C TYR A 8 7.71 -6.06 3.26
N ARG A 9 8.79 -5.74 3.98
CA ARG A 9 9.79 -6.75 4.40
C ARG A 9 9.17 -7.78 5.33
N LEU A 10 8.38 -7.31 6.31
CA LEU A 10 7.67 -8.17 7.25
C LEU A 10 6.77 -9.18 6.52
N LEU A 11 6.10 -8.80 5.42
CA LEU A 11 5.25 -9.72 4.65
C LEU A 11 6.02 -10.93 4.09
N GLY A 12 7.29 -10.74 3.70
CA GLY A 12 8.14 -11.83 3.20
C GLY A 12 8.76 -12.69 4.31
N GLU A 13 8.84 -12.15 5.54
CA GLU A 13 9.40 -12.85 6.71
C GLU A 13 8.35 -13.67 7.47
N LEU A 14 7.06 -13.28 7.38
CA LEU A 14 5.98 -13.95 8.10
C LEU A 14 5.59 -15.28 7.41
N PRO A 15 5.54 -16.41 8.14
CA PRO A 15 5.02 -17.67 7.61
C PRO A 15 3.48 -17.68 7.58
N ALA A 16 2.86 -16.61 7.08
CA ALA A 16 1.41 -16.45 7.05
C ALA A 16 0.81 -17.12 5.80
N ARG A 17 -0.15 -18.03 5.99
CA ARG A 17 -0.90 -18.66 4.89
C ARG A 17 -1.79 -17.64 4.14
N THR A 18 -2.36 -16.70 4.90
CA THR A 18 -3.21 -15.63 4.41
C THR A 18 -2.89 -14.34 5.14
N LEU A 19 -3.02 -13.22 4.45
CA LEU A 19 -2.78 -11.90 5.01
C LEU A 19 -3.78 -10.90 4.44
N GLY A 20 -4.36 -10.08 5.31
CA GLY A 20 -5.20 -8.94 4.92
C GLY A 20 -4.43 -7.65 5.09
N CYS A 21 -4.23 -6.90 4.01
CA CYS A 21 -3.75 -5.53 4.04
C CYS A 21 -4.87 -4.62 3.53
N THR A 22 -5.22 -3.60 4.29
CA THR A 22 -6.20 -2.60 3.88
C THR A 22 -5.57 -1.22 3.89
N GLY A 23 -5.96 -0.41 2.89
CA GLY A 23 -5.73 1.03 2.93
C GLY A 23 -6.59 1.66 4.03
N ILE A 24 -6.05 2.70 4.66
CA ILE A 24 -6.80 3.45 5.65
C ILE A 24 -8.03 4.10 5.00
N THR A 25 -9.18 3.98 5.66
CA THR A 25 -10.46 4.55 5.21
C THR A 25 -10.99 5.45 6.32
N PRO A 26 -11.18 6.76 6.08
CA PRO A 26 -11.66 7.67 7.12
C PRO A 26 -13.19 7.59 7.19
N PHE A 27 -13.74 6.75 8.06
CA PHE A 27 -15.19 6.62 8.17
C PHE A 27 -15.83 7.87 8.81
N PRO A 28 -16.92 8.43 8.26
CA PRO A 28 -17.62 9.56 8.85
C PRO A 28 -17.95 9.37 10.33
N GLY A 29 -17.67 10.39 11.14
CA GLY A 29 -17.87 10.38 12.59
C GLY A 29 -16.69 9.85 13.40
N THR A 30 -15.65 9.29 12.77
CA THR A 30 -14.39 8.96 13.45
C THR A 30 -13.51 10.19 13.65
N GLU A 31 -12.60 10.14 14.63
CA GLU A 31 -11.58 11.20 14.81
C GLU A 31 -10.74 11.39 13.54
N LEU A 32 -10.36 10.28 12.90
CA LEU A 32 -9.64 10.31 11.62
C LEU A 32 -10.42 11.04 10.53
N TRP A 33 -11.74 10.88 10.46
CA TRP A 33 -12.55 11.64 9.51
C TRP A 33 -12.53 13.13 9.78
N ILE A 34 -12.70 13.53 11.04
CA ILE A 34 -12.67 14.94 11.43
C ILE A 34 -11.32 15.57 11.05
N ASP A 35 -10.23 14.88 11.33
CA ASP A 35 -8.89 15.35 10.99
C ASP A 35 -8.64 15.33 9.47
N ALA A 36 -9.10 14.30 8.77
CA ALA A 36 -8.96 14.20 7.33
C ALA A 36 -9.76 15.28 6.59
N VAL A 37 -10.94 15.66 7.07
CA VAL A 37 -11.71 16.78 6.51
C VAL A 37 -10.98 18.10 6.79
N ARG A 38 -10.54 18.31 8.03
CA ARG A 38 -9.85 19.53 8.46
C ARG A 38 -8.55 19.76 7.68
N ALA A 39 -7.78 18.71 7.46
CA ALA A 39 -6.52 18.73 6.71
C ALA A 39 -6.73 18.61 5.19
N SER A 40 -7.98 18.59 4.71
CA SER A 40 -8.30 18.41 3.29
C SER A 40 -7.63 17.17 2.68
N TRP A 41 -7.65 16.05 3.40
CA TRP A 41 -7.10 14.76 3.00
C TRP A 41 -8.11 13.87 2.27
N VAL A 42 -9.41 14.06 2.49
CA VAL A 42 -10.48 13.30 1.80
C VAL A 42 -10.47 13.65 0.31
N ARG A 43 -10.49 12.63 -0.55
CA ARG A 43 -10.44 12.79 -2.02
C ARG A 43 -11.64 12.23 -2.76
N SER A 44 -12.45 11.43 -2.08
CA SER A 44 -13.69 10.88 -2.61
C SER A 44 -14.77 10.88 -1.54
N LEU A 45 -15.97 11.32 -1.87
CA LEU A 45 -17.18 11.17 -1.04
C LEU A 45 -18.10 10.05 -1.56
N ASP A 46 -17.65 9.30 -2.57
CA ASP A 46 -18.33 8.10 -3.01
C ASP A 46 -18.10 6.98 -2.00
N TRP A 47 -19.11 6.75 -1.17
CA TRP A 47 -19.09 5.77 -0.09
C TRP A 47 -18.96 4.32 -0.58
N SER A 48 -19.30 4.02 -1.83
CA SER A 48 -19.13 2.67 -2.39
C SER A 48 -17.66 2.24 -2.43
N ARG A 49 -16.74 3.20 -2.36
CA ARG A 49 -15.29 3.00 -2.38
C ARG A 49 -14.66 2.82 -1.00
N TYR A 50 -15.43 2.96 0.08
CA TYR A 50 -14.93 2.92 1.46
C TYR A 50 -14.79 1.48 1.99
N GLY A 51 -14.36 0.54 1.12
CA GLY A 51 -14.24 -0.88 1.42
C GLY A 51 -12.83 -1.33 1.87
N GLY A 52 -11.91 -0.40 2.14
CA GLY A 52 -10.55 -0.72 2.57
C GLY A 52 -9.56 -1.14 1.48
N ASN A 53 -10.01 -1.31 0.23
CA ASN A 53 -9.14 -1.64 -0.92
C ASN A 53 -8.85 -0.45 -1.83
N ASP A 54 -9.55 0.67 -1.59
CA ASP A 54 -9.55 1.83 -2.47
C ASP A 54 -8.88 3.01 -1.76
N ALA A 55 -8.02 3.75 -2.46
CA ALA A 55 -7.41 4.95 -1.90
C ALA A 55 -8.40 6.13 -2.02
N VAL A 56 -9.11 6.41 -0.92
CA VAL A 56 -10.13 7.48 -0.82
C VAL A 56 -9.65 8.71 -0.04
N MET A 57 -8.49 8.61 0.62
CA MET A 57 -7.83 9.70 1.32
C MET A 57 -6.32 9.67 1.09
N GLN A 58 -5.70 10.83 1.20
CA GLN A 58 -4.25 11.01 1.21
C GLN A 58 -3.77 11.49 2.58
N THR A 59 -2.47 11.73 2.75
CA THR A 59 -1.94 12.47 3.90
C THR A 59 -0.96 13.55 3.41
N ASP A 60 -0.39 14.31 4.34
CA ASP A 60 0.65 15.29 4.01
C ASP A 60 1.93 14.64 3.45
N ASN A 61 2.14 13.34 3.71
CA ASN A 61 3.35 12.63 3.33
C ASN A 61 3.15 11.57 2.24
N LEU A 62 1.91 11.26 1.88
CA LEU A 62 1.57 10.23 0.89
C LEU A 62 0.42 10.71 0.02
N SER A 63 0.64 10.78 -1.28
CA SER A 63 -0.42 11.03 -2.26
C SER A 63 -1.34 9.79 -2.40
N LEU A 64 -2.47 9.94 -3.09
CA LEU A 64 -3.29 8.78 -3.45
C LEU A 64 -2.52 7.77 -4.31
N GLU A 65 -1.64 8.26 -5.17
CA GLU A 65 -0.84 7.43 -6.07
C GLU A 65 0.20 6.64 -5.29
N ASP A 66 0.84 7.27 -4.29
CA ASP A 66 1.72 6.59 -3.34
C ASP A 66 0.98 5.44 -2.61
N ILE A 67 -0.24 5.70 -2.14
CA ILE A 67 -1.05 4.71 -1.41
C ILE A 67 -1.44 3.54 -2.32
N ARG A 68 -1.89 3.83 -3.56
CA ARG A 68 -2.25 2.80 -4.54
C ARG A 68 -1.04 1.96 -4.95
N PHE A 69 0.09 2.61 -5.22
CA PHE A 69 1.34 1.94 -5.54
C PHE A 69 1.76 1.03 -4.40
N ALA A 70 1.78 1.55 -3.17
CA ALA A 70 2.11 0.76 -1.98
C ALA A 70 1.20 -0.47 -1.81
N ALA A 71 -0.12 -0.30 -1.96
CA ALA A 71 -1.07 -1.40 -1.85
C ALA A 71 -0.79 -2.50 -2.88
N ASN A 72 -0.53 -2.13 -4.14
CA ASN A 72 -0.17 -3.07 -5.20
C ASN A 72 1.15 -3.78 -4.89
N MET A 73 2.19 -3.04 -4.48
CA MET A 73 3.49 -3.62 -4.13
C MET A 73 3.39 -4.63 -2.99
N LEU A 74 2.56 -4.37 -1.97
CA LEU A 74 2.36 -5.33 -0.87
C LEU A 74 1.62 -6.58 -1.35
N HIS A 75 0.61 -6.42 -2.18
CA HIS A 75 -0.17 -7.53 -2.75
C HIS A 75 0.69 -8.41 -3.67
N GLU A 76 1.38 -7.79 -4.62
CA GLU A 76 2.29 -8.46 -5.55
C GLU A 76 3.39 -9.21 -4.81
N TYR A 77 4.02 -8.57 -3.81
CA TYR A 77 5.07 -9.23 -3.03
C TYR A 77 4.54 -10.46 -2.29
N PHE A 78 3.37 -10.35 -1.65
CA PHE A 78 2.72 -11.49 -1.03
C PHE A 78 2.50 -12.63 -2.03
N LEU A 79 2.04 -12.36 -3.25
CA LEU A 79 1.86 -13.38 -4.27
C LEU A 79 3.19 -14.02 -4.71
N LEU A 80 4.23 -13.21 -4.90
CA LEU A 80 5.54 -13.68 -5.35
C LEU A 80 6.24 -14.55 -4.30
N THR A 81 6.06 -14.29 -3.00
CA THR A 81 6.72 -15.01 -1.91
C THR A 81 5.96 -16.25 -1.42
N ARG A 82 4.81 -16.58 -2.02
CA ARG A 82 4.04 -17.77 -1.65
C ARG A 82 4.79 -19.06 -2.01
N PRO A 83 4.66 -20.14 -1.22
CA PRO A 83 5.32 -21.42 -1.52
C PRO A 83 4.98 -21.99 -2.90
N GLU A 84 3.77 -21.76 -3.40
CA GLU A 84 3.30 -22.20 -4.71
C GLU A 84 3.70 -21.26 -5.87
N SER A 85 4.33 -20.12 -5.57
CA SER A 85 4.78 -19.17 -6.57
C SER A 85 5.85 -19.79 -7.47
N LYS A 86 5.77 -19.48 -8.76
CA LYS A 86 6.82 -19.82 -9.74
C LYS A 86 7.82 -18.67 -9.95
N ALA A 87 7.74 -17.63 -9.12
CA ALA A 87 8.63 -16.49 -9.21
C ALA A 87 10.08 -16.92 -9.02
N THR A 88 10.95 -16.38 -9.86
CA THR A 88 12.39 -16.54 -9.75
C THR A 88 12.99 -15.52 -8.77
N GLU A 89 14.23 -15.75 -8.35
CA GLU A 89 14.97 -14.74 -7.58
C GLU A 89 15.11 -13.42 -8.36
N SER A 90 15.17 -13.48 -9.69
CA SER A 90 15.19 -12.29 -10.54
C SER A 90 13.89 -11.49 -10.44
N ASP A 91 12.73 -12.16 -10.41
CA ASP A 91 11.43 -11.51 -10.26
C ASP A 91 11.32 -10.82 -8.89
N LEU A 92 11.77 -11.50 -7.83
CA LEU A 92 11.81 -10.95 -6.48
C LEU A 92 12.73 -9.74 -6.39
N ASN A 93 13.91 -9.79 -7.01
CA ASN A 93 14.85 -8.67 -7.02
C ASN A 93 14.34 -7.48 -7.81
N ALA A 94 13.73 -7.70 -8.99
CA ALA A 94 13.09 -6.63 -9.75
C ALA A 94 11.95 -5.97 -8.96
N HIS A 95 11.17 -6.77 -8.23
CA HIS A 95 10.12 -6.27 -7.34
C HIS A 95 10.69 -5.42 -6.19
N ARG A 96 11.73 -5.93 -5.50
CA ARG A 96 12.44 -5.20 -4.43
C ARG A 96 13.03 -3.89 -4.93
N ASP A 97 13.57 -3.86 -6.15
CA ASP A 97 14.15 -2.65 -6.75
C ASP A 97 13.11 -1.57 -7.07
N ARG A 98 11.91 -1.95 -7.51
CA ARG A 98 10.78 -0.99 -7.63
C ARG A 98 10.42 -0.40 -6.27
N MET A 99 10.33 -1.25 -5.24
CA MET A 99 10.02 -0.80 -3.88
C MET A 99 11.10 0.16 -3.35
N ARG A 100 12.36 -0.18 -3.58
CA ARG A 100 13.53 0.63 -3.18
C ARG A 100 13.49 2.01 -3.84
N ARG A 101 13.33 2.08 -5.16
CA ARG A 101 13.24 3.34 -5.90
C ARG A 101 12.09 4.22 -5.38
N TRP A 102 10.90 3.65 -5.24
CA TRP A 102 9.76 4.38 -4.68
C TRP A 102 10.04 4.95 -3.27
N VAL A 103 10.74 4.21 -2.42
CA VAL A 103 11.11 4.70 -1.08
C VAL A 103 12.12 5.84 -1.14
N GLU A 104 13.14 5.72 -2.00
CA GLU A 104 14.26 6.66 -2.10
C GLU A 104 13.88 7.98 -2.76
N ASP A 105 13.19 7.93 -3.90
CA ASP A 105 12.95 9.11 -4.73
C ASP A 105 11.46 9.32 -5.10
N GLY A 106 10.57 8.40 -4.73
CA GLY A 106 9.14 8.49 -5.04
C GLY A 106 8.77 8.04 -6.44
N THR A 107 9.66 7.38 -7.18
CA THR A 107 9.37 6.87 -8.52
C THR A 107 8.26 5.83 -8.49
N LEU A 108 7.15 6.12 -9.20
CA LEU A 108 6.02 5.21 -9.40
C LEU A 108 6.21 4.47 -10.72
N THR A 109 7.00 3.37 -10.73
CA THR A 109 7.16 2.57 -11.95
C THR A 109 6.01 1.57 -12.05
N SER A 110 5.06 1.82 -12.96
CA SER A 110 4.06 0.81 -13.35
C SER A 110 4.72 -0.33 -14.11
N VAL A 111 4.18 -1.55 -13.97
CA VAL A 111 4.44 -2.68 -14.87
C VAL A 111 3.53 -2.53 -16.08
#